data_AF-A0AAQ3Q9Y6-F1
#
_entry.id   AF-A0AAQ3Q9Y6-F1
#
_cell.length_a   1.000
_cell.length_b   1.000
_cell.length_c   1.000
_cell.angle_alpha   90.00
_cell.angle_beta   90.00
_cell.angle_gamma   90.00
#
_symmetry.space_group_name_H-M   'P 1'
#
loop_
_entity.id
_entity.type
_entity.pdbx_description
1 polymer ?
#
loop_
_entity_poly.entity_id
_entity_poly.type
_entity_poly.pdbx_seq_one_letter_code
_entity_poly.pdbx_strand_id
1 'polypeptide(L)'
;MGRMRSTQPIHSFFFMVLILFCCCLSLIKGYCIEKEWDALFSFKAGFVNNSTRLSSWNAQVDCCRWTGVVCSNKSGHVVELNLLYDKFLGSLLSLTHLERLDLSENDSSLIPIPQFFGSFNNLTYLDLSNANFSGEIPPQLGDLTSLRYLNLEAYYSESGWTTTYVHDLKWLSRLSHLQFLYFELCEPK
;
A
#
# COMPACT_ATOMS: atom_id res chain seq x y z
N MET A 1 -51.77 46.73 34.72
CA MET A 1 -51.17 45.53 34.09
C MET A 1 -50.45 45.95 32.82
N GLY A 2 -49.16 45.62 32.73
CA GLY A 2 -48.25 46.16 31.73
C GLY A 2 -48.45 45.62 30.32
N ARG A 3 -48.22 46.48 29.33
CA ARG A 3 -47.94 46.09 27.95
C ARG A 3 -46.58 46.69 27.59
N MET A 4 -45.55 45.85 27.66
CA MET A 4 -44.21 46.17 27.20
C MET A 4 -44.25 46.51 25.71
N ARG A 5 -43.65 47.64 25.33
CA ARG A 5 -43.21 47.85 23.95
C ARG A 5 -41.92 47.06 23.77
N SER A 6 -41.86 46.24 22.73
CA SER A 6 -40.58 45.87 22.13
C SER A 6 -40.70 46.02 20.62
N THR A 7 -40.24 47.18 20.14
CA THR A 7 -39.92 47.43 18.74
C THR A 7 -38.63 46.66 18.43
N GLN A 8 -38.68 45.68 17.53
CA GLN A 8 -37.50 44.97 17.07
C GLN A 8 -36.60 45.90 16.23
N PRO A 9 -35.26 45.92 16.45
CA PRO A 9 -34.37 46.76 15.67
C PRO A 9 -33.99 46.11 14.32
N ILE A 10 -34.11 46.90 13.24
CA ILE A 10 -33.84 46.58 11.82
C ILE A 10 -32.31 46.51 11.52
N HIS A 11 -31.48 46.34 12.54
CA HIS A 11 -30.01 46.34 12.42
C HIS A 11 -29.37 44.96 12.25
N SER A 12 -30.16 43.90 12.01
CA SER A 12 -29.62 42.56 11.71
C SER A 12 -29.49 42.29 10.20
N PHE A 13 -30.19 43.05 9.35
CA PHE A 13 -30.16 42.82 7.90
C PHE A 13 -28.93 43.39 7.19
N PHE A 14 -28.18 44.30 7.82
CA PHE A 14 -26.98 44.90 7.23
C PHE A 14 -25.68 44.11 7.50
N PHE A 15 -25.69 43.15 8.44
CA PHE A 15 -24.54 42.26 8.68
C PHE A 15 -24.53 41.03 7.75
N MET A 16 -25.66 40.72 7.11
CA MET A 16 -25.77 39.66 6.10
C MET A 16 -25.25 40.06 4.70
N VAL A 17 -24.78 41.30 4.53
CA VAL A 17 -24.25 41.79 3.25
C VAL A 17 -22.70 41.87 3.25
N LEU A 18 -22.05 41.66 4.40
CA LEU A 18 -20.57 41.61 4.51
C LEU A 18 -19.96 40.21 4.32
N ILE A 19 -20.78 39.16 4.24
CA ILE A 19 -20.32 37.79 3.89
C ILE A 19 -20.16 37.64 2.35
N LEU A 20 -20.43 38.70 1.59
CA LEU A 20 -20.21 38.78 0.14
C LEU A 20 -18.80 39.22 -0.27
N PHE A 21 -17.82 39.26 0.65
CA PHE A 21 -16.44 39.61 0.30
C PHE A 21 -15.39 38.78 1.04
N CYS A 22 -15.43 37.45 0.88
CA CYS A 22 -14.19 36.68 0.89
C CYS A 22 -14.22 35.63 -0.23
N CYS A 23 -13.67 36.05 -1.37
CA CYS A 23 -13.28 35.23 -2.53
C CYS A 23 -14.40 34.60 -3.37
N CYS A 24 -15.18 35.45 -4.04
CA CYS A 24 -15.48 35.15 -5.44
C CYS A 24 -14.15 35.17 -6.21
N LEU A 25 -13.84 34.06 -6.88
CA LEU A 25 -12.84 33.92 -7.96
C LEU A 25 -11.38 33.68 -7.54
N SER A 26 -11.06 32.42 -7.21
CA SER A 26 -9.98 31.71 -7.92
C SER A 26 -10.16 30.19 -7.88
N LEU A 27 -10.69 29.68 -9.00
CA LEU A 27 -10.39 28.37 -9.60
C LEU A 27 -10.89 27.09 -8.90
N ILE A 28 -11.97 26.54 -9.45
CA ILE A 28 -12.28 25.11 -9.46
C ILE A 28 -11.02 24.34 -9.88
N LYS A 29 -10.31 23.72 -8.93
CA LYS A 29 -9.27 22.71 -9.17
C LYS A 29 -9.14 21.79 -7.95
N GLY A 30 -9.92 20.71 -8.01
CA GLY A 30 -9.73 19.45 -7.26
C GLY A 30 -9.68 19.59 -5.74
N TYR A 31 -10.85 19.76 -5.12
CA TYR A 31 -11.03 19.36 -3.73
C TYR A 31 -11.64 17.95 -3.69
N CYS A 32 -11.02 17.06 -2.92
CA CYS A 32 -11.53 15.78 -2.48
C CYS A 32 -12.86 15.99 -1.76
N ILE A 33 -13.75 15.02 -1.89
CA ILE A 33 -15.09 15.14 -1.32
C ILE A 33 -14.98 15.14 0.21
N GLU A 34 -15.62 16.11 0.85
CA GLU A 34 -15.52 16.37 2.30
C GLU A 34 -15.69 15.11 3.16
N LYS A 35 -16.68 14.27 2.84
CA LYS A 35 -16.92 13.00 3.54
C LYS A 35 -15.80 11.97 3.38
N GLU A 36 -15.12 11.95 2.24
CA GLU A 36 -14.01 11.04 1.96
C GLU A 36 -12.74 11.54 2.65
N TRP A 37 -12.54 12.85 2.69
CA TRP A 37 -11.48 13.47 3.47
C TRP A 37 -11.63 13.15 4.97
N ASP A 38 -12.82 13.34 5.55
CA ASP A 38 -13.09 13.04 6.97
C ASP A 38 -12.80 11.56 7.31
N ALA A 39 -13.19 10.66 6.41
CA ALA A 39 -12.95 9.22 6.57
C ALA A 39 -11.45 8.89 6.55
N LEU A 40 -10.69 9.44 5.59
CA LEU A 40 -9.26 9.22 5.47
C LEU A 40 -8.46 9.89 6.61
N PHE A 41 -8.91 11.05 7.08
CA PHE A 41 -8.28 11.75 8.20
C PHE A 41 -8.53 11.02 9.53
N SER A 42 -9.74 10.49 9.73
CA SER A 42 -10.06 9.60 10.86
C SER A 42 -9.25 8.30 10.80
N PHE A 43 -9.08 7.71 9.61
CA PHE A 43 -8.22 6.56 9.39
C PHE A 43 -6.76 6.86 9.79
N LYS A 44 -6.21 8.01 9.39
CA LYS A 44 -4.88 8.47 9.81
C LYS A 44 -4.74 8.58 11.33
N ALA A 45 -5.76 9.08 12.02
CA ALA A 45 -5.72 9.22 13.49
C ALA A 45 -5.61 7.86 14.23
N GLY A 46 -5.99 6.75 13.58
CA GLY A 46 -5.79 5.39 14.09
C GLY A 46 -4.32 4.95 14.13
N PHE A 47 -3.42 5.64 13.43
CA PHE A 47 -1.99 5.37 13.43
C PHE A 47 -1.29 6.29 14.43
N VAL A 48 -1.14 5.79 15.66
CA VAL A 48 -0.57 6.52 16.79
C VAL A 48 0.89 6.93 16.51
N ASN A 49 1.09 8.24 16.30
CA ASN A 49 2.30 9.03 16.56
C ASN A 49 3.70 8.51 16.15
N ASN A 50 3.89 7.93 14.95
CA ASN A 50 5.19 8.08 14.27
C ASN A 50 5.28 7.66 12.80
N SER A 51 4.17 7.59 12.06
CA SER A 51 4.26 7.22 10.65
C SER A 51 4.71 8.41 9.82
N THR A 52 6.02 8.56 9.60
CA THR A 52 6.59 9.45 8.56
C THR A 52 6.01 9.17 7.18
N ARG A 53 5.36 8.01 6.99
CA ARG A 53 4.73 7.55 5.74
C ARG A 53 3.42 8.25 5.41
N LEU A 54 2.64 8.68 6.40
CA LEU A 54 1.42 9.50 6.20
C LEU A 54 1.70 11.00 6.37
N SER A 55 2.95 11.41 6.18
CA SER A 55 3.37 12.81 6.27
C SER A 55 2.69 13.68 5.21
N SER A 56 2.44 13.15 4.02
CA SER A 56 1.73 13.88 2.96
C SER A 56 0.24 14.08 3.26
N TRP A 57 -0.35 13.27 4.14
CA TRP A 57 -1.77 13.31 4.49
C TRP A 57 -2.05 14.45 5.47
N ASN A 58 -1.99 15.68 4.98
CA ASN A 58 -2.12 16.87 5.81
C ASN A 58 -3.44 17.60 5.52
N ALA A 59 -3.95 18.32 6.51
CA ALA A 59 -5.23 19.01 6.42
C ALA A 59 -5.24 20.22 5.46
N GLN A 60 -4.07 20.64 4.97
CA GLN A 60 -3.89 21.82 4.13
C GLN A 60 -3.80 21.48 2.64
N VAL A 61 -3.59 20.20 2.32
CA VAL A 61 -3.43 19.69 0.96
C VAL A 61 -4.60 18.79 0.63
N ASP A 62 -5.08 18.94 -0.59
CA ASP A 62 -6.14 18.12 -1.13
C ASP A 62 -5.86 16.61 -1.00
N CYS A 63 -6.88 15.83 -0.61
CA CYS A 63 -6.69 14.40 -0.36
C CYS A 63 -6.25 13.65 -1.63
N CYS A 64 -6.67 14.08 -2.83
CA CYS A 64 -6.27 13.48 -4.10
C CYS A 64 -4.81 13.77 -4.48
N ARG A 65 -4.13 14.63 -3.72
CA ARG A 65 -2.70 14.92 -3.84
C ARG A 65 -1.88 14.23 -2.76
N TRP A 66 -2.52 13.53 -1.82
CA TRP A 66 -1.80 12.74 -0.84
C TRP A 66 -1.13 11.56 -1.54
N THR A 67 0.12 11.27 -1.16
CA THR A 67 0.80 10.07 -1.61
C THR A 67 -0.08 8.87 -1.33
N GLY A 68 -0.38 8.11 -2.38
CA GLY A 68 -1.21 6.93 -2.27
C GLY A 68 -2.71 7.16 -2.31
N VAL A 69 -3.22 8.35 -2.66
CA VAL A 69 -4.66 8.55 -2.89
C VAL A 69 -4.86 8.89 -4.36
N VAL A 70 -5.75 8.19 -5.05
CA VAL A 70 -6.07 8.42 -6.46
C VAL A 70 -7.56 8.73 -6.58
N CYS A 71 -7.87 9.85 -7.24
CA CYS A 71 -9.23 10.30 -7.45
C CYS A 71 -9.66 10.24 -8.93
N SER A 72 -10.95 10.06 -9.15
CA SER A 72 -11.58 10.14 -10.46
C SER A 72 -11.43 11.54 -11.04
N ASN A 73 -10.81 11.67 -12.22
CA ASN A 73 -10.67 12.95 -12.90
C ASN A 73 -12.01 13.51 -13.45
N LYS A 74 -13.09 12.70 -13.41
CA LYS A 74 -14.44 13.12 -13.83
C LYS A 74 -15.31 13.58 -12.67
N SER A 75 -15.13 13.00 -11.49
CA SER A 75 -16.07 13.15 -10.37
C SER A 75 -15.42 13.57 -9.05
N GLY A 76 -14.09 13.59 -8.96
CA GLY A 76 -13.35 13.99 -7.75
C GLY A 76 -13.37 12.98 -6.60
N HIS A 77 -14.14 11.91 -6.71
CA HIS A 77 -14.17 10.81 -5.73
C HIS A 77 -12.83 10.10 -5.63
N VAL A 78 -12.42 9.72 -4.43
CA VAL A 78 -11.34 8.76 -4.18
C VAL A 78 -11.75 7.42 -4.77
N VAL A 79 -11.12 7.03 -5.87
CA VAL A 79 -11.36 5.75 -6.54
C VAL A 79 -10.35 4.70 -6.15
N GLU A 80 -9.24 5.11 -5.53
CA GLU A 80 -8.19 4.21 -5.12
C GLU A 80 -7.37 4.77 -3.95
N LEU A 81 -7.06 3.87 -3.02
CA LEU A 81 -6.11 4.11 -1.94
C LEU A 81 -4.95 3.12 -2.10
N ASN A 82 -3.77 3.65 -2.37
CA ASN A 82 -2.51 2.96 -2.56
C ASN A 82 -1.50 3.37 -1.48
N LEU A 83 -1.56 2.73 -0.31
CA LEU A 83 -0.61 2.96 0.80
C LEU A 83 0.78 2.31 0.57
N LEU A 84 1.08 1.93 -0.69
CA LEU A 84 2.27 1.24 -1.20
C LEU A 84 2.88 0.21 -0.24
N TYR A 85 2.22 -0.95 -0.19
CA TYR A 85 2.81 -2.28 -0.39
C TYR A 85 1.72 -3.34 -0.70
N ASP A 86 0.43 -3.05 -0.46
CA ASP A 86 -0.65 -4.00 -0.73
C ASP A 86 -1.16 -4.01 -2.19
N LYS A 87 -1.05 -2.91 -2.94
CA LYS A 87 -1.80 -2.80 -4.20
C LYS A 87 -1.13 -3.43 -5.42
N PHE A 88 0.19 -3.30 -5.57
CA PHE A 88 0.93 -3.97 -6.66
C PHE A 88 0.93 -5.49 -6.45
N LEU A 89 1.14 -5.92 -5.21
CA LEU A 89 1.12 -7.32 -4.79
C LEU A 89 -0.28 -7.95 -4.85
N GLY A 90 -1.33 -7.24 -4.42
CA GLY A 90 -2.72 -7.68 -4.56
C GLY A 90 -3.20 -7.76 -6.01
N SER A 91 -2.68 -6.92 -6.92
CA SER A 91 -2.99 -7.04 -8.34
C SER A 91 -2.43 -8.31 -8.98
N LEU A 92 -1.30 -8.83 -8.47
CA LEU A 92 -0.74 -10.10 -8.94
C LEU A 92 -1.67 -11.28 -8.61
N LEU A 93 -2.46 -11.25 -7.53
CA LEU A 93 -3.46 -12.29 -7.22
C LEU A 93 -4.48 -12.52 -8.33
N SER A 94 -4.73 -11.50 -9.17
CA SER A 94 -5.62 -11.63 -10.32
C SER A 94 -5.02 -12.45 -11.47
N LEU A 95 -3.70 -12.65 -11.48
CA LEU A 95 -2.96 -13.44 -12.46
C LEU A 95 -3.04 -14.94 -12.12
N THR A 96 -4.26 -15.45 -11.99
CA THR A 96 -4.57 -16.84 -11.57
C THR A 96 -4.00 -17.92 -12.49
N HIS A 97 -3.62 -17.56 -13.72
CA HIS A 97 -3.04 -18.46 -14.72
C HIS A 97 -1.53 -18.28 -14.88
N LEU A 98 -0.87 -17.54 -13.98
CA LEU A 98 0.56 -17.28 -14.08
C LEU A 98 1.35 -18.59 -13.93
N GLU A 99 2.13 -18.93 -14.96
CA GLU A 99 2.97 -20.14 -14.98
C GLU A 99 4.46 -19.83 -14.70
N ARG A 100 4.90 -18.62 -14.99
CA ARG A 100 6.28 -18.16 -14.83
C ARG A 100 6.30 -16.77 -14.19
N LEU A 101 7.01 -16.65 -13.08
CA LEU A 101 7.29 -15.39 -12.41
C LEU A 101 8.80 -15.25 -12.25
N ASP A 102 9.35 -14.21 -12.85
CA ASP A 102 10.77 -13.89 -12.81
C ASP A 102 10.91 -12.48 -12.27
N LEU A 103 11.40 -12.38 -11.04
CA LEU A 103 11.72 -11.13 -10.36
C LEU A 103 13.22 -11.02 -10.09
N SER A 104 14.04 -11.84 -10.74
CA SER A 104 15.48 -11.84 -10.53
C SER A 104 16.10 -10.47 -10.83
N GLU A 105 17.13 -10.12 -10.07
CA GLU A 105 17.88 -8.85 -10.20
C GLU A 105 17.03 -7.57 -10.06
N ASN A 106 15.82 -7.65 -9.48
CA ASN A 106 15.03 -6.47 -9.15
C ASN A 106 15.28 -6.01 -7.72
N ASP A 107 15.50 -4.72 -7.48
CA ASP A 107 15.69 -4.23 -6.11
C ASP A 107 14.36 -4.16 -5.34
N SER A 108 14.07 -5.20 -4.55
CA SER A 108 12.90 -5.25 -3.66
C SER A 108 13.08 -4.41 -2.39
N SER A 109 14.15 -3.62 -2.26
CA SER A 109 14.36 -2.68 -1.16
C SER A 109 14.32 -3.33 0.23
N LEU A 110 14.83 -4.56 0.36
CA LEU A 110 14.87 -5.33 1.61
C LEU A 110 13.50 -5.60 2.22
N ILE A 111 12.47 -5.84 1.42
CA ILE A 111 11.17 -6.31 1.91
C ILE A 111 11.09 -7.84 2.04
N PRO A 112 10.14 -8.38 2.83
CA PRO A 112 9.86 -9.81 2.87
C PRO A 112 9.32 -10.37 1.55
N ILE A 113 9.64 -11.63 1.26
CA ILE A 113 8.96 -12.39 0.21
C ILE A 113 7.47 -12.49 0.58
N PRO A 114 6.54 -12.09 -0.30
CA PRO A 114 5.13 -12.11 0.05
C PRO A 114 4.55 -13.53 0.15
N GLN A 115 3.83 -13.80 1.24
CA GLN A 115 3.21 -15.11 1.49
C GLN A 115 2.23 -15.54 0.39
N PHE A 116 1.55 -14.58 -0.23
CA PHE A 116 0.55 -14.88 -1.26
C PHE A 116 1.14 -15.45 -2.54
N PHE A 117 2.47 -15.44 -2.74
CA PHE A 117 3.09 -16.18 -3.84
C PHE A 117 2.68 -17.66 -3.81
N GLY A 118 2.41 -18.22 -2.62
CA GLY A 118 1.84 -19.56 -2.46
C GLY A 118 0.49 -19.80 -3.13
N SER A 119 -0.23 -18.76 -3.55
CA SER A 119 -1.55 -18.88 -4.19
C SER A 119 -1.52 -19.11 -5.70
N PHE A 120 -0.35 -19.01 -6.35
CA PHE A 120 -0.21 -19.22 -7.79
C PHE A 120 -0.15 -20.71 -8.15
N ASN A 121 -1.29 -21.39 -8.08
CA ASN A 121 -1.39 -22.85 -8.25
C ASN A 121 -0.84 -23.39 -9.59
N ASN A 122 -0.81 -22.56 -10.64
CA ASN A 122 -0.29 -22.93 -11.96
C ASN A 122 1.20 -22.60 -12.14
N LEU A 123 1.84 -21.95 -11.16
CA LEU A 123 3.22 -21.51 -11.28
C LEU A 123 4.15 -22.73 -11.35
N THR A 124 4.92 -22.81 -12.43
CA THR A 124 5.92 -23.86 -12.67
C THR A 124 7.35 -23.33 -12.51
N TYR A 125 7.54 -22.02 -12.62
CA TYR A 125 8.83 -21.34 -12.52
C TYR A 125 8.71 -20.09 -11.64
N LEU A 126 9.56 -20.03 -10.61
CA LEU A 126 9.73 -18.87 -9.73
C LEU A 126 11.22 -18.55 -9.58
N ASP A 127 11.63 -17.35 -9.98
CA ASP A 127 12.98 -16.85 -9.77
C ASP A 127 12.94 -15.52 -9.01
N LEU A 128 13.48 -15.54 -7.80
CA LEU A 128 13.62 -14.38 -6.90
C LEU A 128 15.10 -14.07 -6.64
N SER A 129 16.01 -14.63 -7.45
CA SER A 129 17.43 -14.50 -7.20
C SER A 129 17.90 -13.06 -7.29
N ASN A 130 18.82 -12.69 -6.41
CA ASN A 130 19.40 -11.34 -6.37
C ASN A 130 18.37 -10.20 -6.35
N ALA A 131 17.17 -10.46 -5.81
CA ALA A 131 16.08 -9.48 -5.82
C ALA A 131 16.03 -8.63 -4.53
N ASN A 132 17.09 -8.66 -3.71
CA ASN A 132 17.20 -7.89 -2.47
C ASN A 132 16.00 -8.06 -1.51
N PHE A 133 15.41 -9.27 -1.43
CA PHE A 133 14.43 -9.62 -0.40
C PHE A 133 15.12 -9.78 0.97
N SER A 134 14.34 -9.68 2.05
CA SER A 134 14.80 -9.86 3.43
C SER A 134 13.84 -10.72 4.26
N GLY A 135 14.24 -11.11 5.46
CA GLY A 135 13.36 -11.79 6.42
C GLY A 135 13.18 -13.29 6.16
N GLU A 136 12.18 -13.89 6.80
CA GLU A 136 11.93 -15.32 6.67
C GLU A 136 11.38 -15.67 5.28
N ILE A 137 11.92 -16.72 4.66
CA ILE A 137 11.32 -17.33 3.46
C ILE A 137 9.96 -17.93 3.88
N PRO A 138 8.84 -17.44 3.33
CA PRO A 138 7.52 -17.83 3.81
C PRO A 138 7.25 -19.30 3.47
N PRO A 139 6.85 -20.12 4.46
CA PRO A 139 6.56 -21.54 4.23
C PRO A 139 5.39 -21.75 3.25
N GLN A 140 4.57 -20.72 2.98
CA GLN A 140 3.51 -20.71 1.97
C GLN A 140 4.04 -20.93 0.55
N LEU A 141 5.33 -20.71 0.27
CA LEU A 141 5.92 -21.15 -1.01
C LEU A 141 5.75 -22.66 -1.22
N GLY A 142 5.65 -23.46 -0.15
CA GLY A 142 5.34 -24.89 -0.22
C GLY A 142 3.95 -25.23 -0.75
N ASP A 143 3.07 -24.25 -0.93
CA ASP A 143 1.72 -24.44 -1.46
C ASP A 143 1.70 -24.39 -3.00
N LEU A 144 2.83 -24.01 -3.63
CA LEU A 144 3.07 -24.02 -5.08
C LEU A 144 3.27 -25.46 -5.61
N THR A 145 2.25 -26.29 -5.52
CA THR A 145 2.35 -27.74 -5.82
C THR A 145 2.73 -28.08 -7.27
N SER A 146 2.54 -27.16 -8.22
CA SER A 146 2.94 -27.30 -9.64
C SER A 146 4.38 -26.84 -9.93
N LEU A 147 5.08 -26.27 -8.94
CA LEU A 147 6.38 -25.66 -9.13
C LEU A 147 7.44 -26.70 -9.49
N ARG A 148 8.22 -26.40 -10.53
CA ARG A 148 9.32 -27.26 -11.03
C ARG A 148 10.67 -26.60 -10.84
N TYR A 149 10.72 -25.28 -10.87
CA TYR A 149 11.93 -24.48 -10.71
C TYR A 149 11.73 -23.41 -9.64
N LEU A 150 12.64 -23.38 -8.66
CA LEU A 150 12.71 -22.36 -7.63
C LEU A 150 14.15 -21.86 -7.47
N ASN A 151 14.35 -20.55 -7.62
CA ASN A 151 15.61 -19.89 -7.33
C ASN A 151 15.43 -18.77 -6.29
N LEU A 152 16.16 -18.87 -5.19
CA LEU A 152 16.19 -17.94 -4.06
C LEU A 152 17.62 -17.47 -3.73
N GLU A 153 18.58 -17.73 -4.61
CA GLU A 153 20.00 -17.37 -4.41
C GLU A 153 20.19 -15.85 -4.37
N ALA A 154 21.07 -15.36 -3.51
CA ALA A 154 21.43 -13.95 -3.45
C ALA A 154 22.94 -13.83 -3.71
N TYR A 155 23.36 -12.95 -4.63
CA TYR A 155 24.80 -12.75 -4.80
C TYR A 155 25.39 -12.20 -3.50
N TYR A 156 26.50 -12.80 -3.08
CA TYR A 156 27.32 -12.32 -1.99
C TYR A 156 27.66 -10.84 -2.19
N SER A 157 27.01 -9.96 -1.43
CA SER A 157 27.60 -8.64 -1.19
C SER A 157 28.76 -8.84 -0.21
N GLU A 158 29.94 -8.29 -0.52
CA GLU A 158 31.13 -8.33 0.34
C GLU A 158 30.87 -7.82 1.77
N SER A 159 29.71 -7.19 2.01
CA SER A 159 29.23 -6.72 3.30
C SER A 159 28.47 -7.77 4.14
N GLY A 160 28.18 -8.96 3.61
CA GLY A 160 27.68 -10.11 4.38
C GLY A 160 26.21 -10.06 4.82
N TRP A 161 25.38 -9.21 4.21
CA TRP A 161 23.95 -9.08 4.55
C TRP A 161 23.07 -9.85 3.58
N THR A 162 23.17 -11.19 3.55
CA THR A 162 22.00 -11.97 3.11
C THR A 162 20.97 -11.88 4.22
N THR A 163 19.87 -11.15 3.99
CA THR A 163 18.86 -10.90 5.03
C THR A 163 17.72 -11.91 5.01
N THR A 164 17.67 -12.80 4.01
CA THR A 164 16.73 -13.90 3.95
C THR A 164 17.20 -15.10 4.75
N TYR A 165 16.29 -15.74 5.49
CA TYR A 165 16.59 -16.94 6.27
C TYR A 165 15.43 -17.94 6.21
N VAL A 166 15.71 -19.21 6.52
CA VAL A 166 14.71 -20.26 6.63
C VAL A 166 14.63 -20.72 8.08
N HIS A 167 13.43 -20.70 8.68
CA HIS A 167 13.24 -21.25 10.03
C HIS A 167 13.20 -22.79 10.02
N ASP A 168 12.54 -23.38 9.02
CA ASP A 168 12.45 -24.83 8.81
C ASP A 168 12.26 -25.12 7.30
N LEU A 169 12.87 -26.19 6.81
CA LEU A 169 12.77 -26.66 5.42
C LEU A 169 11.60 -27.62 5.17
N LYS A 170 10.77 -27.94 6.18
CA LYS A 170 9.60 -28.83 6.02
C LYS A 170 8.66 -28.43 4.87
N TRP A 171 8.56 -27.15 4.52
CA TRP A 171 7.72 -26.73 3.40
C TRP A 171 8.19 -27.25 2.05
N LEU A 172 9.48 -27.53 1.86
CA LEU A 172 10.01 -28.13 0.64
C LEU A 172 9.39 -29.51 0.37
N SER A 173 9.03 -30.25 1.42
CA SER A 173 8.39 -31.57 1.26
C SER A 173 7.01 -31.53 0.59
N ARG A 174 6.36 -30.34 0.56
CA ARG A 174 5.07 -30.15 -0.12
C ARG A 174 5.22 -29.87 -1.62
N LEU A 175 6.41 -29.49 -2.08
CA LEU A 175 6.71 -29.21 -3.49
C LEU A 175 6.96 -30.50 -4.28
N SER A 176 5.91 -31.29 -4.45
CA SER A 176 5.99 -32.64 -5.04
C SER A 176 6.51 -32.72 -6.48
N HIS A 177 6.49 -31.63 -7.26
CA HIS A 177 6.96 -31.58 -8.65
C HIS A 177 8.29 -30.85 -8.84
N LEU A 178 8.93 -30.42 -7.75
CA LEU A 178 10.16 -29.63 -7.83
C LEU A 178 11.30 -30.44 -8.46
N GLN A 179 11.96 -29.86 -9.45
CA GLN A 179 13.06 -30.47 -10.19
C GLN A 179 14.38 -29.72 -9.95
N PHE A 180 14.29 -28.39 -9.83
CA PHE A 180 15.42 -27.50 -9.66
C PHE A 180 15.18 -26.58 -8.46
N LEU A 181 16.13 -26.59 -7.52
CA LEU A 181 16.14 -25.74 -6.34
C LEU A 181 17.52 -25.11 -6.22
N TYR A 182 17.55 -23.78 -6.28
CA TYR A 182 18.73 -22.97 -6.01
C TYR A 182 18.44 -22.13 -4.77
N PHE A 183 19.21 -22.36 -3.72
CA PHE A 183 19.12 -21.58 -2.49
C PHE A 183 20.49 -21.62 -1.83
N GLU A 184 20.88 -20.51 -1.21
CA GLU A 184 22.13 -20.43 -0.46
C GLU A 184 21.77 -20.12 0.99
N LEU A 185 22.03 -21.09 1.88
CA LEU A 185 21.92 -20.86 3.33
C LEU A 185 23.24 -20.26 3.79
N CYS A 186 23.22 -18.99 4.20
CA CYS A 186 24.23 -18.52 5.12
C CYS A 186 23.96 -19.20 6.48
N GLU A 187 24.85 -20.09 6.91
CA GLU A 187 24.86 -20.52 8.30
C GLU A 187 25.01 -19.29 9.21
N PRO A 188 24.14 -19.10 10.22
CA PRO A 188 24.38 -18.09 11.22
C PRO A 188 25.66 -18.45 11.98
N LYS A 189 26.63 -17.53 12.01
CA LYS A 189 27.78 -17.64 12.92
C LYS A 189 27.34 -17.56 14.37
#